data_AF-A0A502CJ24-F1
#
_entry.id   AF-A0A502CJ24-F1
#
_cell.length_a   1.000
_cell.length_b   1.000
_cell.length_c   1.000
_cell.angle_alpha   90.00
_cell.angle_beta   90.00
_cell.angle_gamma   90.00
#
_symmetry.space_group_name_H-M   'P 1'
#
loop_
_entity.id
_entity.type
_entity.pdbx_description
1 polymer ?
#
loop_
_entity_poly.entity_id
_entity_poly.type
_entity_poly.pdbx_seq_one_letter_code
_entity_poly.pdbx_strand_id
1 'polypeptide(L)'
;MFVLGDPAHGSHRHHKENAVLVSSYLEALELVRKGFAIRMSDGRSAPSLVAPGSLEFIVEPVNRLDDLWTYTMPEPPFSLEAVMVELKQHLRSQAADLGLIASGDAASAFIGFPFDPVDDGESSEALERIDLSRFNMTRIVTASYHSAFRPTAESRSISEDDVEELEQIMVGSLARFSRRHGSPLDREGSALQRTILSAYYRWKIADGCFLASEASDGKDGAIDQSVTEAVAALTGMPATAVRNTLSRDGLSVVRSKLDLPALTDWVVTRRNFSPLREEETYEGRWAWRIANDLHDQPGPTGFAKARSRIADPLPDLDEAEAAVMKRRASNEMPTAAELRRYALALHVSPDSLFSALQTLFGRR
;
A
#
# COMPACT_ATOMS: atom_id res chain seq x y z
N MET A 1 19.31 -24.79 9.16
CA MET A 1 20.79 -24.77 9.18
C MET A 1 21.24 -23.42 8.67
N PHE A 2 21.99 -22.68 9.47
CA PHE A 2 22.51 -21.35 9.14
C PHE A 2 23.91 -21.50 8.53
N VAL A 3 24.23 -20.60 7.60
CA VAL A 3 25.53 -20.56 6.93
C VAL A 3 26.15 -19.20 7.20
N LEU A 4 27.34 -19.16 7.79
CA LEU A 4 28.04 -17.93 8.12
C LEU A 4 29.40 -17.85 7.42
N GLY A 5 29.83 -16.64 7.10
CA GLY A 5 31.16 -16.34 6.59
C GLY A 5 32.07 -15.88 7.71
N ASP A 6 33.18 -16.58 7.92
CA ASP A 6 34.17 -16.24 8.93
C ASP A 6 34.98 -14.98 8.51
N PRO A 7 35.01 -13.92 9.35
CA PRO A 7 35.76 -12.71 9.06
C PRO A 7 37.27 -12.96 8.92
N ALA A 8 37.82 -14.03 9.50
CA ALA A 8 39.23 -14.38 9.40
C ALA A 8 39.68 -14.66 7.96
N HIS A 9 38.75 -15.02 7.07
CA HIS A 9 39.04 -15.28 5.66
C HIS A 9 38.89 -14.04 4.76
N GLY A 10 38.64 -12.86 5.33
CA GLY A 10 38.65 -11.59 4.61
C GLY A 10 37.72 -11.57 3.40
N SER A 11 38.28 -11.39 2.20
CA SER A 11 37.56 -11.41 0.93
C SER A 11 37.04 -12.79 0.55
N HIS A 12 37.65 -13.88 1.02
CA HIS A 12 37.32 -15.27 0.64
C HIS A 12 36.26 -15.93 1.53
N ARG A 13 35.64 -15.17 2.45
CA ARG A 13 34.58 -15.65 3.35
C ARG A 13 33.31 -16.15 2.65
N HIS A 14 33.16 -15.90 1.35
CA HIS A 14 32.00 -16.34 0.54
C HIS A 14 32.19 -17.72 -0.10
N HIS A 15 33.41 -18.29 -0.05
CA HIS A 15 33.71 -19.61 -0.58
C HIS A 15 33.05 -20.70 0.29
N LYS A 16 32.58 -21.78 -0.35
CA LYS A 16 31.90 -22.89 0.32
C LYS A 16 32.78 -23.59 1.35
N GLU A 17 34.09 -23.64 1.12
CA GLU A 17 35.08 -24.25 2.01
C GLU A 17 35.32 -23.45 3.31
N ASN A 18 35.02 -22.15 3.31
CA ASN A 18 35.20 -21.23 4.44
C ASN A 18 33.87 -20.95 5.17
N ALA A 19 32.82 -21.69 4.82
CA ALA A 19 31.49 -21.50 5.37
C ALA A 19 31.36 -22.21 6.72
N VAL A 20 30.97 -21.46 7.75
CA VAL A 20 30.64 -21.99 9.07
C VAL A 20 29.18 -22.39 9.10
N LEU A 21 28.91 -23.67 9.31
CA LEU A 21 27.56 -24.24 9.36
C LEU A 21 27.16 -24.44 10.81
N VAL A 22 26.06 -23.82 11.21
CA VAL A 22 25.49 -24.01 12.56
C VAL A 22 24.02 -24.41 12.46
N SER A 23 23.60 -25.30 13.34
CA SER A 23 22.23 -25.80 13.38
C SER A 23 21.34 -24.97 14.30
N SER A 24 21.93 -24.28 15.30
CA SER A 24 21.23 -23.48 16.30
C SER A 24 21.15 -22.00 15.92
N TYR A 25 19.98 -21.40 16.12
CA TYR A 25 19.79 -19.96 15.98
C TYR A 25 20.63 -19.17 16.99
N LEU A 26 20.70 -19.62 18.25
CA LEU A 26 21.48 -18.95 19.29
C LEU A 26 22.98 -18.92 18.97
N GLU A 27 23.48 -20.01 18.42
CA GLU A 27 24.88 -20.13 17.99
C GLU A 27 25.16 -19.23 16.78
N ALA A 28 24.26 -19.21 15.79
CA ALA A 28 24.35 -18.27 14.68
C ALA A 28 24.36 -16.82 15.18
N LEU A 29 23.46 -16.47 16.10
CA LEU A 29 23.37 -15.13 16.69
C LEU A 29 24.66 -14.72 17.40
N GLU A 30 25.25 -15.63 18.18
CA GLU A 30 26.52 -15.38 18.87
C GLU A 30 27.66 -15.15 17.87
N LEU A 31 27.72 -15.92 16.79
CA LEU A 31 28.71 -15.75 15.74
C LEU A 31 28.52 -14.43 14.98
N VAL A 32 27.30 -14.04 14.63
CA VAL A 32 27.06 -12.74 13.98
C VAL A 32 27.47 -11.59 14.89
N ARG A 33 27.18 -11.67 16.19
CA ARG A 33 27.67 -10.69 17.20
C ARG A 33 29.20 -10.64 17.29
N LYS A 34 29.90 -11.75 17.00
CA LYS A 34 31.37 -11.82 16.91
C LYS A 34 31.92 -11.32 15.56
N GLY A 35 31.07 -10.85 14.66
CA GLY A 35 31.49 -10.29 13.37
C GLY A 35 31.39 -11.26 12.19
N PHE A 36 30.72 -12.39 12.34
CA PHE A 36 30.46 -13.30 11.23
C PHE A 36 29.35 -12.76 10.34
N ALA A 37 29.55 -12.79 9.02
CA ALA A 37 28.49 -12.47 8.07
C ALA A 37 27.52 -13.65 7.98
N ILE A 38 26.22 -13.43 7.90
CA ILE A 38 25.23 -14.50 7.77
C ILE A 38 24.72 -14.59 6.33
N ARG A 39 24.59 -15.81 5.81
CA ARG A 39 24.03 -16.03 4.48
C ARG A 39 22.51 -16.02 4.58
N MET A 40 21.89 -15.08 3.89
CA MET A 40 20.44 -14.97 3.81
C MET A 40 19.97 -15.27 2.39
N SER A 41 18.76 -15.83 2.29
CA SER A 41 18.06 -16.06 1.05
C SER A 41 16.62 -15.60 1.24
N ASP A 42 16.10 -14.88 0.26
CA ASP A 42 14.67 -14.56 0.12
C ASP A 42 13.90 -15.71 -0.57
N GLY A 43 14.58 -16.80 -0.93
CA GLY A 43 14.01 -17.95 -1.64
C GLY A 43 13.78 -17.71 -3.13
N ARG A 44 13.96 -16.49 -3.63
CA ARG A 44 13.76 -16.09 -5.03
C ARG A 44 15.07 -15.76 -5.75
N SER A 45 16.07 -15.31 -5.00
CA SER A 45 17.37 -14.82 -5.47
C SER A 45 18.52 -15.71 -4.97
N ALA A 46 19.70 -15.53 -5.56
CA ALA A 46 20.91 -16.21 -5.10
C ALA A 46 21.24 -15.79 -3.65
N PRO A 47 21.48 -16.73 -2.72
CA PRO A 47 21.76 -16.41 -1.32
C PRO A 47 23.02 -15.55 -1.16
N SER A 48 22.91 -14.45 -0.43
CA SER A 48 23.98 -13.47 -0.24
C SER A 48 24.46 -13.44 1.21
N LEU A 49 25.73 -13.06 1.43
CA LEU A 49 26.27 -12.82 2.76
C LEU A 49 25.92 -11.40 3.19
N VAL A 50 25.19 -11.28 4.29
CA VAL A 50 24.86 -10.02 4.93
C VAL A 50 25.90 -9.73 6.00
N ALA A 51 26.52 -8.55 5.93
CA ALA A 51 27.52 -8.14 6.89
C ALA A 51 26.87 -7.95 8.27
N PRO A 52 27.55 -8.31 9.37
CA PRO A 52 27.02 -8.18 10.72
C PRO A 52 26.67 -6.73 11.07
N GLY A 53 27.46 -5.75 10.59
CA GLY A 53 27.18 -4.33 10.80
C GLY A 53 26.00 -3.77 10.01
N SER A 54 25.41 -4.57 9.11
CA SER A 54 24.18 -4.22 8.38
C SER A 54 22.94 -4.86 9.00
N LEU A 55 23.09 -5.57 10.12
CA LEU A 55 22.01 -6.23 10.83
C LEU A 55 21.70 -5.46 12.12
N GLU A 56 20.41 -5.27 12.37
CA GLU A 56 19.90 -4.79 13.64
C GLU A 56 19.29 -5.97 14.40
N PHE A 57 19.67 -6.12 15.67
CA PHE A 57 19.14 -7.18 16.52
C PHE A 57 18.05 -6.62 17.41
N ILE A 58 16.81 -6.97 17.08
CA ILE A 58 15.65 -6.62 17.90
C ILE A 58 15.52 -7.70 18.98
N VAL A 59 15.72 -7.29 20.24
CA VAL A 59 15.67 -8.18 21.42
C VAL A 59 14.26 -8.23 22.03
N GLU A 60 13.42 -7.28 21.66
CA GLU A 60 12.03 -7.20 22.12
C GLU A 60 11.20 -8.32 21.50
N PRO A 61 10.23 -8.89 22.26
CA PRO A 61 9.31 -9.87 21.72
C PRO A 61 8.48 -9.25 20.60
N VAL A 62 8.69 -9.77 19.38
CA VAL A 62 7.94 -9.42 18.18
C VAL A 62 6.72 -10.33 18.15
N ASN A 63 5.52 -9.77 18.31
CA ASN A 63 4.29 -10.57 18.32
C ASN A 63 3.83 -10.91 16.89
N ARG A 64 4.10 -10.02 15.94
CA ARG A 64 3.79 -10.18 14.51
C ARG A 64 4.97 -9.71 13.67
N LEU A 65 5.19 -10.33 12.51
CA LEU A 65 6.24 -9.89 11.58
C LEU A 65 6.12 -8.39 11.23
N ASP A 66 4.88 -7.90 11.18
CA ASP A 66 4.52 -6.50 10.95
C ASP A 66 5.08 -5.54 12.01
N ASP A 67 5.32 -6.00 13.24
CA ASP A 67 5.91 -5.20 14.31
C ASP A 67 7.38 -4.83 13.98
N LEU A 68 8.05 -5.64 13.16
CA LEU A 68 9.41 -5.39 12.67
C LEU A 68 9.48 -4.20 11.70
N TRP A 69 8.36 -3.78 11.12
CA TRP A 69 8.37 -2.62 10.22
C TRP A 69 8.69 -1.32 10.93
N THR A 70 8.37 -1.19 12.22
CA THR A 70 8.77 -0.05 13.05
C THR A 70 10.28 0.24 12.97
N TYR A 71 11.10 -0.78 12.70
CA TYR A 71 12.55 -0.71 12.61
C TYR A 71 13.09 -0.56 11.18
N THR A 72 12.27 -0.83 10.16
CA THR A 72 12.72 -0.92 8.76
C THR A 72 11.97 0.01 7.80
N MET A 73 10.99 0.79 8.26
CA MET A 73 10.26 1.73 7.41
C MET A 73 11.23 2.76 6.78
N PRO A 74 11.14 2.99 5.45
CA PRO A 74 11.82 4.12 4.85
C PRO A 74 11.31 5.44 5.46
N GLU A 75 12.21 6.39 5.67
CA GLU A 75 11.82 7.74 6.08
C GLU A 75 10.85 8.34 5.05
N PRO A 76 9.76 8.99 5.50
CA PRO A 76 8.87 9.69 4.60
C PRO A 76 9.65 10.73 3.77
N PRO A 77 9.35 10.88 2.47
CA PRO A 77 10.10 11.79 1.60
C PRO A 77 9.91 13.27 1.93
N PHE A 78 8.90 13.61 2.72
CA PHE A 78 8.58 14.94 3.22
C PHE A 78 7.64 14.81 4.43
N SER A 79 7.52 15.87 5.24
CA SER A 79 6.62 15.90 6.41
C SER A 79 5.16 16.05 6.02
N LEU A 80 4.25 15.63 6.92
CA LEU A 80 2.81 15.91 6.76
C LEU A 80 2.53 17.42 6.68
N GLU A 81 3.28 18.23 7.43
CA GLU A 81 3.16 19.69 7.39
C GLU A 81 3.42 20.26 5.99
N ALA A 82 4.44 19.76 5.29
CA ALA A 82 4.73 20.17 3.91
C ALA A 82 3.55 19.84 2.97
N VAL A 83 2.90 18.69 3.17
CA VAL A 83 1.69 18.32 2.43
C VAL A 83 0.53 19.26 2.74
N MET A 84 0.34 19.64 4.02
CA MET A 84 -0.73 20.55 4.44
C MET A 84 -0.53 21.96 3.88
N VAL A 85 0.71 22.43 3.76
CA VAL A 85 1.03 23.71 3.09
C VAL A 85 0.62 23.66 1.62
N GLU A 86 0.95 22.57 0.91
CA GLU A 86 0.54 22.41 -0.48
C GLU A 86 -0.99 22.21 -0.63
N LEU A 87 -1.67 21.59 0.35
CA LEU A 87 -3.12 21.51 0.37
C LEU A 87 -3.77 22.90 0.45
N LYS A 88 -3.23 23.81 1.28
CA LYS A 88 -3.68 25.21 1.31
C LYS A 88 -3.50 25.90 -0.04
N GLN A 89 -2.37 25.67 -0.71
CA GLN A 89 -2.13 26.22 -2.06
C GLN A 89 -3.13 25.66 -3.08
N HIS A 90 -3.47 24.38 -2.98
CA HIS A 90 -4.49 23.75 -3.82
C HIS A 90 -5.88 24.36 -3.59
N LEU A 91 -6.31 24.50 -2.34
CA LEU A 91 -7.60 25.12 -2.00
C LEU A 91 -7.66 26.59 -2.45
N ARG A 92 -6.56 27.34 -2.33
CA ARG A 92 -6.48 28.70 -2.87
C ARG A 92 -6.63 28.73 -4.40
N SER A 93 -5.97 27.82 -5.11
CA SER A 93 -6.11 27.67 -6.56
C SER A 93 -7.57 27.39 -6.94
N GLN A 94 -8.25 26.48 -6.24
CA GLN A 94 -9.69 26.22 -6.43
C GLN A 94 -10.56 27.45 -6.13
N ALA A 95 -10.27 28.20 -5.07
CA ALA A 95 -11.00 29.43 -4.74
C ALA A 95 -10.85 30.49 -5.84
N ALA A 96 -9.64 30.66 -6.39
CA ALA A 96 -9.38 31.57 -7.49
C ALA A 96 -10.13 31.15 -8.76
N ASP A 97 -10.11 29.86 -9.10
CA ASP A 97 -10.87 29.32 -10.23
C ASP A 97 -12.38 29.56 -10.06
N LEU A 98 -12.94 29.29 -8.87
CA LEU A 98 -14.34 29.58 -8.53
C LEU A 98 -14.66 31.07 -8.65
N GLY A 99 -13.75 31.94 -8.23
CA GLY A 99 -13.89 33.38 -8.32
C GLY A 99 -14.02 33.90 -9.74
N LEU A 100 -13.27 33.28 -10.66
CA LEU A 100 -13.27 33.62 -12.09
C LEU A 100 -14.46 33.01 -12.84
N ILE A 101 -14.87 31.80 -12.48
CA ILE A 101 -15.98 31.08 -13.14
C ILE A 101 -17.34 31.60 -12.66
N ALA A 102 -17.47 31.87 -11.35
CA ALA A 102 -18.71 32.26 -10.73
C ALA A 102 -18.69 33.72 -10.23
N SER A 103 -18.03 33.99 -9.10
CA SER A 103 -17.88 35.34 -8.53
C SER A 103 -16.90 35.36 -7.35
N GLY A 104 -16.38 36.54 -7.01
CA GLY A 104 -15.57 36.74 -5.78
C GLY A 104 -16.32 36.35 -4.49
N ASP A 105 -17.64 36.53 -4.45
CA ASP A 105 -18.47 36.06 -3.34
C ASP A 105 -18.49 34.54 -3.23
N ALA A 106 -18.55 33.82 -4.36
CA ALA A 106 -18.48 32.36 -4.38
C ALA A 106 -17.11 31.86 -3.90
N ALA A 107 -16.02 32.51 -4.34
CA ALA A 107 -14.67 32.20 -3.84
C ALA A 107 -14.54 32.46 -2.34
N SER A 108 -15.04 33.60 -1.88
CA SER A 108 -15.04 33.99 -0.46
C SER A 108 -15.88 33.04 0.40
N ALA A 109 -17.03 32.57 -0.11
CA ALA A 109 -17.86 31.59 0.56
C ALA A 109 -17.17 30.22 0.66
N PHE A 110 -16.52 29.78 -0.42
CA PHE A 110 -15.77 28.52 -0.46
C PHE A 110 -14.59 28.53 0.52
N ILE A 111 -13.70 29.53 0.43
CA ILE A 111 -12.51 29.60 1.28
C ILE A 111 -12.84 30.08 2.69
N GLY A 112 -13.95 30.80 2.83
CA GLY A 112 -14.56 31.15 4.09
C GLY A 112 -14.07 32.44 4.72
N PHE A 113 -13.48 33.33 3.93
CA PHE A 113 -13.09 34.68 4.28
C PHE A 113 -13.11 35.57 3.01
N PRO A 114 -13.15 36.92 3.13
CA PRO A 114 -13.09 37.80 1.97
C PRO A 114 -11.82 37.54 1.14
N PHE A 115 -12.01 37.10 -0.10
CA PHE A 115 -10.97 36.64 -1.01
C PHE A 115 -11.16 37.27 -2.39
N ASP A 116 -10.16 38.01 -2.86
CA ASP A 116 -10.10 38.53 -4.22
C ASP A 116 -9.34 37.55 -5.13
N PRO A 117 -9.99 36.92 -6.12
CA PRO A 117 -9.32 35.96 -7.01
C PRO A 117 -8.22 36.58 -7.88
N VAL A 118 -8.14 37.91 -8.00
CA VAL A 118 -7.09 38.62 -8.74
C VAL A 118 -5.90 38.95 -7.84
N ASP A 119 -6.15 39.51 -6.66
CA ASP A 119 -5.10 40.03 -5.77
C ASP A 119 -4.59 38.99 -4.76
N ASP A 120 -5.48 38.14 -4.22
CA ASP A 120 -5.13 37.13 -3.21
C ASP A 120 -4.62 35.81 -3.81
N GLY A 121 -4.69 35.66 -5.14
CA GLY A 121 -4.33 34.42 -5.85
C GLY A 121 -2.89 33.96 -5.63
N GLU A 122 -1.97 34.87 -5.31
CA GLU A 122 -0.55 34.56 -5.03
C GLU A 122 -0.10 34.91 -3.61
N SER A 123 -0.92 35.59 -2.81
CA SER A 123 -0.57 36.08 -1.46
C SER A 123 -0.28 34.96 -0.46
N SER A 124 0.85 35.05 0.26
CA SER A 124 1.19 34.15 1.37
C SER A 124 0.30 34.35 2.60
N GLU A 125 -0.11 35.59 2.89
CA GLU A 125 -1.01 35.91 4.01
C GLU A 125 -2.38 35.25 3.81
N ALA A 126 -2.86 35.18 2.56
CA ALA A 126 -4.10 34.47 2.23
C ALA A 126 -4.01 32.97 2.54
N LEU A 127 -2.84 32.33 2.35
CA LEU A 127 -2.66 30.91 2.68
C LEU A 127 -2.74 30.64 4.19
N GLU A 128 -2.19 31.53 5.01
CA GLU A 128 -2.21 31.38 6.46
C GLU A 128 -3.64 31.40 7.02
N ARG A 129 -4.51 32.22 6.43
CA ARG A 129 -5.93 32.36 6.79
C ARG A 129 -6.79 31.14 6.45
N ILE A 130 -6.32 30.23 5.59
CA ILE A 130 -7.07 29.03 5.22
C ILE A 130 -7.13 28.07 6.40
N ASP A 131 -8.33 27.87 6.94
CA ASP A 131 -8.63 26.89 7.96
C ASP A 131 -8.94 25.52 7.35
N LEU A 132 -7.94 24.63 7.41
CA LEU A 132 -8.03 23.28 6.87
C LEU A 132 -9.09 22.41 7.56
N SER A 133 -9.48 22.71 8.80
CA SER A 133 -10.47 21.89 9.53
C SER A 133 -11.86 21.90 8.90
N ARG A 134 -12.13 22.90 8.05
CA ARG A 134 -13.40 23.07 7.32
C ARG A 134 -13.53 22.17 6.09
N PHE A 135 -12.42 21.59 5.63
CA PHE A 135 -12.37 20.84 4.39
C PHE A 135 -12.19 19.36 4.70
N ASN A 136 -13.16 18.53 4.30
CA ASN A 136 -13.06 17.08 4.42
C ASN A 136 -11.81 16.53 3.67
N MET A 137 -11.36 17.23 2.63
CA MET A 137 -10.09 16.96 1.93
C MET A 137 -8.89 16.87 2.87
N THR A 138 -8.86 17.62 3.97
CA THR A 138 -7.78 17.56 4.98
C THR A 138 -7.70 16.19 5.64
N ARG A 139 -8.86 15.60 5.98
CA ARG A 139 -8.97 14.25 6.55
C ARG A 139 -8.47 13.21 5.54
N ILE A 140 -8.92 13.30 4.29
CA ILE A 140 -8.54 12.38 3.20
C ILE A 140 -7.05 12.45 2.88
N VAL A 141 -6.48 13.65 2.78
CA VAL A 141 -5.05 13.84 2.48
C VAL A 141 -4.19 13.36 3.65
N THR A 142 -4.64 13.56 4.89
CA THR A 142 -3.96 13.01 6.08
C THR A 142 -3.97 11.49 6.05
N ALA A 143 -5.14 10.86 5.82
CA ALA A 143 -5.25 9.41 5.69
C ALA A 143 -4.37 8.88 4.53
N SER A 144 -4.33 9.61 3.42
CA SER A 144 -3.48 9.31 2.27
C SER A 144 -2.00 9.34 2.63
N TYR A 145 -1.53 10.35 3.39
CA TYR A 145 -0.14 10.44 3.84
C TYR A 145 0.26 9.25 4.72
N HIS A 146 -0.58 8.91 5.70
CA HIS A 146 -0.36 7.75 6.57
C HIS A 146 -0.38 6.44 5.78
N SER A 147 -1.30 6.31 4.82
CA SER A 147 -1.37 5.13 3.95
C SER A 147 -0.16 5.00 3.04
N ALA A 148 0.29 6.10 2.42
CA ALA A 148 1.35 6.11 1.42
C ALA A 148 2.74 5.85 2.02
N PHE A 149 3.08 6.58 3.09
CA PHE A 149 4.46 6.65 3.61
C PHE A 149 4.62 6.04 4.98
N ARG A 150 3.52 5.74 5.67
CA ARG A 150 3.52 5.08 6.98
C ARG A 150 4.58 5.67 7.93
N PRO A 151 4.46 6.96 8.29
CA PRO A 151 5.42 7.63 9.17
C PRO A 151 5.55 6.97 10.55
N THR A 152 4.58 6.14 10.94
CA THR A 152 4.58 5.41 12.21
C THR A 152 4.08 3.99 12.03
N ALA A 153 4.44 3.09 12.97
CA ALA A 153 3.95 1.72 13.00
C ALA A 153 2.43 1.60 13.14
N GLU A 154 1.73 2.62 13.63
CA GLU A 154 0.27 2.65 13.77
C GLU A 154 -0.45 3.17 12.52
N SER A 155 0.29 3.72 11.54
CA SER A 155 -0.29 4.28 10.33
C SER A 155 -1.10 3.21 9.58
N ARG A 156 -2.34 3.53 9.21
CA ARG A 156 -3.28 2.60 8.58
C ARG A 156 -3.34 2.80 7.08
N SER A 157 -3.71 1.76 6.33
CA SER A 157 -4.15 1.96 4.95
C SER A 157 -5.37 2.86 4.89
N ILE A 158 -5.46 3.62 3.82
CA ILE A 158 -6.67 4.34 3.44
C ILE A 158 -7.85 3.37 3.28
N SER A 159 -9.03 3.77 3.75
CA SER A 159 -10.26 2.99 3.62
C SER A 159 -10.78 3.01 2.18
N GLU A 160 -11.71 2.10 1.85
CA GLU A 160 -12.36 2.08 0.54
C GLU A 160 -13.19 3.36 0.31
N ASP A 161 -14.00 3.78 1.30
CA ASP A 161 -14.76 5.02 1.26
C ASP A 161 -13.87 6.25 1.01
N ASP A 162 -12.70 6.31 1.65
CA ASP A 162 -11.76 7.42 1.48
C ASP A 162 -11.07 7.40 0.12
N VAL A 163 -10.97 6.25 -0.52
CA VAL A 163 -10.43 6.14 -1.88
C VAL A 163 -11.40 6.69 -2.92
N GLU A 164 -12.70 6.49 -2.75
CA GLU A 164 -13.68 7.10 -3.65
C GLU A 164 -13.61 8.64 -3.59
N GLU A 165 -13.49 9.22 -2.38
CA GLU A 165 -13.27 10.65 -2.22
C GLU A 165 -11.90 11.10 -2.78
N LEU A 166 -10.85 10.28 -2.60
CA LEU A 166 -9.54 10.54 -3.17
C LEU A 166 -9.55 10.59 -4.71
N GLU A 167 -10.27 9.65 -5.34
CA GLU A 167 -10.49 9.63 -6.80
C GLU A 167 -11.21 10.90 -7.26
N GLN A 168 -12.21 11.39 -6.51
CA GLN A 168 -12.87 12.67 -6.82
C GLN A 168 -11.92 13.86 -6.71
N ILE A 169 -11.05 13.89 -5.69
CA ILE A 169 -10.02 14.94 -5.56
C ILE A 169 -9.10 14.90 -6.77
N MET A 170 -8.66 13.71 -7.19
CA MET A 170 -7.81 13.55 -8.37
C MET A 170 -8.52 14.00 -9.64
N VAL A 171 -9.72 13.50 -9.93
CA VAL A 171 -10.49 13.83 -11.16
C VAL A 171 -10.88 15.31 -11.19
N GLY A 172 -11.42 15.83 -10.09
CA GLY A 172 -11.84 17.23 -9.97
C GLY A 172 -10.66 18.21 -10.02
N SER A 173 -9.45 17.75 -9.66
CA SER A 173 -8.24 18.56 -9.74
C SER A 173 -7.54 18.46 -11.10
N LEU A 174 -7.51 17.27 -11.70
CA LEU A 174 -6.81 16.95 -12.94
C LEU A 174 -7.61 17.26 -14.21
N ALA A 175 -8.81 17.83 -14.10
CA ALA A 175 -9.44 18.49 -15.23
C ALA A 175 -8.55 19.67 -15.62
N ARG A 176 -7.71 19.45 -16.64
CA ARG A 176 -6.72 20.35 -17.25
C ARG A 176 -7.35 21.57 -17.91
N PHE A 177 -8.30 22.23 -17.25
CA PHE A 177 -8.61 23.61 -17.56
C PHE A 177 -7.34 24.42 -17.32
N SER A 178 -7.07 25.38 -18.20
CA SER A 178 -5.98 26.34 -18.03
C SER A 178 -6.23 27.16 -16.76
N ARG A 179 -5.86 26.62 -15.61
CA ARG A 179 -5.93 27.31 -14.33
C ARG A 179 -5.00 28.50 -14.40
N ARG A 180 -5.48 29.65 -13.93
CA ARG A 180 -4.63 30.84 -13.81
C ARG A 180 -3.56 30.64 -12.75
N HIS A 181 -3.89 29.91 -11.69
CA HIS A 181 -3.00 29.60 -10.58
C HIS A 181 -2.71 28.11 -10.54
N GLY A 182 -1.46 27.73 -10.73
CA GLY A 182 -1.03 26.33 -10.71
C GLY A 182 -1.34 25.66 -9.37
N SER A 183 -1.95 24.48 -9.43
CA SER A 183 -2.19 23.65 -8.26
C SER A 183 -0.99 22.73 -8.01
N PRO A 184 -0.57 22.50 -6.76
CA PRO A 184 0.46 21.49 -6.47
C PRO A 184 0.08 20.10 -6.98
N LEU A 185 -1.21 19.76 -7.11
CA LEU A 185 -1.64 18.48 -7.71
C LEU A 185 -1.25 18.32 -9.20
N ASP A 186 -1.03 19.42 -9.91
CA ASP A 186 -0.61 19.41 -11.32
C ASP A 186 0.93 19.38 -11.45
N ARG A 187 1.65 19.72 -10.37
CA ARG A 187 3.11 19.80 -10.36
C ARG A 187 3.70 18.42 -10.08
N GLU A 188 4.34 17.84 -11.10
CA GLU A 188 5.06 16.57 -10.97
C GLU A 188 5.99 16.58 -9.76
N GLY A 189 5.78 15.62 -8.86
CA GLY A 189 6.65 15.42 -7.70
C GLY A 189 6.38 16.35 -6.51
N SER A 190 5.31 17.16 -6.53
CA SER A 190 4.87 17.90 -5.34
C SER A 190 4.54 16.94 -4.19
N ALA A 191 4.62 17.43 -2.95
CA ALA A 191 4.35 16.63 -1.77
C ALA A 191 2.89 16.14 -1.75
N LEU A 192 1.95 17.01 -2.12
CA LEU A 192 0.53 16.72 -2.20
C LEU A 192 0.21 15.72 -3.31
N GLN A 193 0.71 15.94 -4.52
CA GLN A 193 0.50 15.02 -5.64
C GLN A 193 1.07 13.64 -5.31
N ARG A 194 2.31 13.59 -4.82
CA ARG A 194 2.97 12.32 -4.50
C ARG A 194 2.26 11.61 -3.35
N THR A 195 1.71 12.32 -2.37
CA THR A 195 0.90 11.74 -1.30
C THR A 195 -0.35 11.05 -1.85
N ILE A 196 -1.14 11.79 -2.64
CA ILE A 196 -2.40 11.29 -3.18
C ILE A 196 -2.17 10.10 -4.12
N LEU A 197 -1.28 10.25 -5.10
CA LEU A 197 -0.99 9.19 -6.07
C LEU A 197 -0.41 7.94 -5.39
N SER A 198 0.51 8.11 -4.45
CA SER A 198 1.10 6.95 -3.75
C SER A 198 0.06 6.21 -2.94
N ALA A 199 -0.81 6.91 -2.22
CA ALA A 199 -1.89 6.29 -1.45
C ALA A 199 -2.85 5.52 -2.37
N TYR A 200 -3.25 6.14 -3.48
CA TYR A 200 -4.14 5.56 -4.47
C TYR A 200 -3.56 4.29 -5.11
N TYR A 201 -2.36 4.37 -5.67
CA TYR A 201 -1.74 3.22 -6.33
C TYR A 201 -1.36 2.12 -5.34
N ARG A 202 -0.98 2.46 -4.10
CA ARG A 202 -0.76 1.47 -3.04
C ARG A 202 -2.05 0.74 -2.68
N TRP A 203 -3.18 1.46 -2.62
CA TRP A 203 -4.49 0.83 -2.45
C TRP A 203 -4.84 -0.08 -3.64
N LYS A 204 -4.57 0.33 -4.88
CA LYS A 204 -4.80 -0.52 -6.07
C LYS A 204 -3.96 -1.80 -6.04
N ILE A 205 -2.70 -1.74 -5.59
CA ILE A 205 -1.85 -2.93 -5.37
C ILE A 205 -2.47 -3.83 -4.31
N ALA A 206 -2.83 -3.25 -3.16
CA ALA A 206 -3.48 -3.95 -2.07
C ALA A 206 -4.80 -4.62 -2.50
N ASP A 207 -5.55 -3.98 -3.40
CA ASP A 207 -6.83 -4.47 -3.91
C ASP A 207 -6.69 -5.44 -5.11
N GLY A 208 -5.47 -5.67 -5.61
CA GLY A 208 -5.22 -6.55 -6.76
C GLY A 208 -5.66 -5.98 -8.11
N CYS A 209 -5.98 -4.68 -8.17
CA CYS A 209 -6.43 -3.99 -9.37
C CYS A 209 -5.42 -2.95 -9.88
N PHE A 210 -4.15 -3.07 -9.50
CA PHE A 210 -3.05 -2.20 -9.94
C PHE A 210 -2.93 -2.21 -11.46
N LEU A 211 -3.21 -1.05 -12.08
CA LEU A 211 -3.12 -0.83 -13.53
C LEU A 211 -3.92 -1.85 -14.38
N ALA A 212 -4.94 -2.49 -13.81
CA ALA A 212 -5.78 -3.45 -14.52
C ALA A 212 -6.54 -2.80 -15.70
N SER A 213 -6.57 -3.47 -16.86
CA SER A 213 -7.12 -2.88 -18.10
C SER A 213 -8.65 -2.71 -18.08
N GLU A 214 -9.35 -3.48 -17.25
CA GLU A 214 -10.82 -3.51 -17.22
C GLU A 214 -11.44 -2.31 -16.47
N ALA A 215 -10.65 -1.54 -15.71
CA ALA A 215 -11.13 -0.32 -15.07
C ALA A 215 -11.41 0.84 -16.07
N SER A 216 -10.98 0.67 -17.33
CA SER A 216 -11.10 1.67 -18.40
C SER A 216 -12.14 1.33 -19.48
N ASP A 217 -13.01 0.32 -19.25
CA ASP A 217 -14.16 0.05 -20.12
C ASP A 217 -15.22 1.16 -19.98
N GLY A 218 -14.94 2.31 -20.59
CA GLY A 218 -15.94 3.30 -21.00
C GLY A 218 -16.64 4.10 -19.91
N LYS A 219 -16.22 4.04 -18.63
CA LYS A 219 -16.71 5.01 -17.65
C LYS A 219 -16.09 6.38 -17.94
N ASP A 220 -16.89 7.29 -18.48
CA ASP A 220 -16.56 8.71 -18.59
C ASP A 220 -16.02 9.22 -17.23
N GLY A 221 -14.77 9.66 -17.21
CA GLY A 221 -14.09 10.16 -16.00
C GLY A 221 -13.06 9.23 -15.36
N ALA A 222 -12.82 8.02 -15.91
CA ALA A 222 -11.72 7.18 -15.43
C ALA A 222 -10.36 7.87 -15.65
N ILE A 223 -9.53 7.91 -14.59
CA ILE A 223 -8.20 8.52 -14.62
C ILE A 223 -7.32 7.72 -15.58
N ASP A 224 -6.74 8.37 -16.59
CA ASP A 224 -5.77 7.73 -17.50
C ASP A 224 -4.47 7.44 -16.74
N GLN A 225 -4.37 6.24 -16.16
CA GLN A 225 -3.24 5.86 -15.31
C GLN A 225 -2.03 5.51 -16.18
N SER A 226 -1.06 6.42 -16.26
CA SER A 226 0.25 6.15 -16.86
C SER A 226 1.06 5.21 -15.96
N VAL A 227 1.60 4.13 -16.54
CA VAL A 227 2.53 3.22 -15.82
C VAL A 227 3.70 4.01 -15.22
N THR A 228 4.19 5.01 -15.96
CA THR A 228 5.33 5.83 -15.51
C THR A 228 4.95 6.68 -14.29
N GLU A 229 3.75 7.26 -14.28
CA GLU A 229 3.26 8.08 -13.16
C GLU A 229 3.03 7.22 -11.92
N ALA A 230 2.38 6.06 -12.08
CA ALA A 230 2.13 5.14 -10.98
C ALA A 230 3.42 4.70 -10.28
N VAL A 231 4.41 4.29 -11.09
CA VAL A 231 5.72 3.88 -10.56
C VAL A 231 6.48 5.08 -9.99
N ALA A 232 6.42 6.26 -10.61
CA ALA A 232 7.06 7.47 -10.11
C ALA A 232 6.51 7.87 -8.74
N ALA A 233 5.20 7.84 -8.55
CA ALA A 233 4.56 8.13 -7.27
C ALA A 233 5.06 7.17 -6.17
N LEU A 234 4.94 5.86 -6.43
CA LEU A 234 5.27 4.80 -5.47
C LEU A 234 6.77 4.72 -5.12
N THR A 235 7.66 5.11 -6.04
CA THR A 235 9.11 4.99 -5.83
C THR A 235 9.80 6.31 -5.54
N GLY A 236 9.16 7.45 -5.87
CA GLY A 236 9.77 8.77 -5.86
C GLY A 236 10.77 9.03 -6.99
N MET A 237 10.85 8.13 -7.98
CA MET A 237 11.74 8.31 -9.11
C MET A 237 11.12 9.29 -10.12
N PRO A 238 11.90 10.21 -10.72
CA PRO A 238 11.42 11.00 -11.85
C PRO A 238 10.99 10.12 -13.01
N ALA A 239 10.01 10.57 -13.81
CA ALA A 239 9.46 9.80 -14.93
C ALA A 239 10.53 9.25 -15.91
N THR A 240 11.59 10.02 -16.17
CA THR A 240 12.72 9.60 -17.01
C THR A 240 13.52 8.45 -16.38
N ALA A 241 13.77 8.52 -15.08
CA ALA A 241 14.46 7.48 -14.34
C ALA A 241 13.65 6.18 -14.27
N VAL A 242 12.31 6.28 -14.11
CA VAL A 242 11.40 5.14 -14.16
C VAL A 242 11.54 4.40 -15.49
N ARG A 243 11.40 5.10 -16.63
CA ARG A 243 11.49 4.48 -17.96
C ARG A 243 12.82 3.76 -18.17
N ASN A 244 13.93 4.42 -17.81
CA ASN A 244 15.27 3.84 -17.97
C ASN A 244 15.47 2.60 -17.09
N THR A 245 14.99 2.65 -15.85
CA THR A 245 15.16 1.56 -14.88
C THR A 245 14.29 0.36 -15.22
N LEU A 246 13.03 0.58 -15.58
CA LEU A 246 12.15 -0.50 -16.03
C LEU A 246 12.69 -1.15 -17.32
N SER A 247 13.12 -0.34 -18.30
CA SER A 247 13.69 -0.87 -19.54
C SER A 247 14.96 -1.69 -19.29
N ARG A 248 15.82 -1.27 -18.36
CA ARG A 248 17.03 -2.02 -17.98
C ARG A 248 16.68 -3.36 -17.33
N ASP A 249 15.63 -3.38 -16.53
CA ASP A 249 15.18 -4.56 -15.80
C ASP A 249 14.21 -5.42 -16.66
N GLY A 250 14.04 -5.11 -17.94
CA GLY A 250 13.24 -5.90 -18.91
C GLY A 250 11.72 -5.66 -18.84
N LEU A 251 11.25 -4.65 -18.11
CA LEU A 251 9.84 -4.35 -17.93
C LEU A 251 9.36 -3.26 -18.90
N SER A 252 8.18 -3.45 -19.49
CA SER A 252 7.58 -2.48 -20.41
C SER A 252 6.79 -1.40 -19.66
N VAL A 253 6.81 -0.18 -20.19
CA VAL A 253 5.86 0.88 -19.80
C VAL A 253 4.62 0.92 -20.70
N VAL A 254 4.59 0.11 -21.75
CA VAL A 254 3.47 0.04 -22.69
C VAL A 254 2.43 -0.92 -22.13
N ARG A 255 1.21 -0.43 -21.87
CA ARG A 255 0.13 -1.21 -21.24
C ARG A 255 -0.14 -2.56 -21.92
N SER A 256 -0.15 -2.61 -23.26
CA SER A 256 -0.39 -3.87 -24.01
C SER A 256 0.73 -4.91 -23.89
N LYS A 257 1.88 -4.54 -23.33
CA LYS A 257 3.04 -5.41 -23.10
C LYS A 257 3.42 -5.49 -21.62
N LEU A 258 2.51 -5.06 -20.75
CA LEU A 258 2.76 -4.93 -19.32
C LEU A 258 2.64 -6.30 -18.65
N ASP A 259 3.73 -6.76 -18.05
CA ASP A 259 3.69 -7.88 -17.10
C ASP A 259 3.36 -7.31 -15.72
N LEU A 260 2.06 -7.32 -15.38
CA LEU A 260 1.55 -6.73 -14.13
C LEU A 260 2.09 -7.42 -12.87
N PRO A 261 2.12 -8.78 -12.79
CA PRO A 261 2.77 -9.47 -11.68
C PRO A 261 4.23 -9.07 -11.52
N ALA A 262 5.03 -9.11 -12.60
CA ALA A 262 6.44 -8.78 -12.53
C ALA A 262 6.68 -7.30 -12.14
N LEU A 263 5.84 -6.38 -12.64
CA LEU A 263 5.91 -4.98 -12.25
C LEU A 263 5.54 -4.77 -10.77
N THR A 264 4.51 -5.44 -10.28
CA THR A 264 4.08 -5.33 -8.89
C THR A 264 5.20 -5.81 -7.96
N ASP A 265 5.75 -6.99 -8.21
CA ASP A 265 6.91 -7.54 -7.50
C ASP A 265 8.12 -6.59 -7.57
N TRP A 266 8.36 -5.98 -8.73
CA TRP A 266 9.43 -5.01 -8.92
C TRP A 266 9.23 -3.74 -8.07
N VAL A 267 7.99 -3.25 -7.92
CA VAL A 267 7.68 -2.03 -7.16
C VAL A 267 7.76 -2.27 -5.66
N VAL A 268 7.15 -3.35 -5.15
CA VAL A 268 7.08 -3.61 -3.70
C VAL A 268 8.43 -3.93 -3.06
N THR A 269 9.42 -4.28 -3.89
CA THR A 269 10.81 -4.54 -3.47
C THR A 269 11.70 -3.28 -3.50
N ARG A 270 11.17 -2.12 -3.89
CA ARG A 270 11.95 -0.87 -3.93
C ARG A 270 12.15 -0.31 -2.53
N ARG A 271 13.36 0.20 -2.26
CA ARG A 271 13.73 0.81 -0.97
C ARG A 271 12.75 1.89 -0.47
N ASN A 272 12.17 2.65 -1.39
CA ASN A 272 11.27 3.76 -1.04
C ASN A 272 9.79 3.33 -0.95
N PHE A 273 9.50 2.07 -1.24
CA PHE A 273 8.16 1.52 -1.10
C PHE A 273 7.96 1.07 0.35
N SER A 274 6.93 1.61 0.99
CA SER A 274 6.52 1.21 2.33
C SER A 274 5.81 -0.16 2.28
N PRO A 275 6.37 -1.23 2.88
CA PRO A 275 5.82 -2.58 2.78
C PRO A 275 4.33 -2.66 3.15
N LEU A 276 3.57 -3.51 2.46
CA LEU A 276 2.16 -3.75 2.78
C LEU A 276 2.04 -4.60 4.05
N ARG A 277 1.00 -4.34 4.86
CA ARG A 277 0.62 -5.22 5.98
C ARG A 277 0.18 -6.57 5.46
N GLU A 278 0.31 -7.64 6.25
CA GLU A 278 -0.23 -8.93 5.83
C GLU A 278 -1.72 -8.77 5.48
N GLU A 279 -2.49 -8.09 6.33
CA GLU A 279 -3.89 -7.77 6.08
C GLU A 279 -4.15 -6.78 4.94
N GLU A 280 -3.12 -6.06 4.48
CA GLU A 280 -3.21 -5.12 3.36
C GLU A 280 -2.73 -5.73 2.04
N THR A 281 -2.09 -6.90 2.05
CA THR A 281 -1.82 -7.63 0.81
C THR A 281 -3.14 -7.99 0.12
N TYR A 282 -3.10 -8.24 -1.19
CA TYR A 282 -4.27 -8.74 -1.91
C TYR A 282 -4.84 -10.00 -1.24
N GLU A 283 -3.99 -10.96 -0.90
CA GLU A 283 -4.40 -12.19 -0.20
C GLU A 283 -5.03 -11.91 1.16
N GLY A 284 -4.42 -11.00 1.95
CA GLY A 284 -4.95 -10.60 3.26
C GLY A 284 -6.28 -9.87 3.18
N ARG A 285 -6.43 -8.92 2.25
CA ARG A 285 -7.70 -8.20 2.01
C ARG A 285 -8.77 -9.14 1.48
N TRP A 286 -8.41 -10.07 0.61
CA TRP A 286 -9.30 -11.11 0.13
C TRP A 286 -9.79 -11.99 1.28
N ALA A 287 -8.87 -12.45 2.13
CA ALA A 287 -9.20 -13.18 3.35
C ALA A 287 -10.14 -12.41 4.29
N TRP A 288 -9.90 -11.11 4.49
CA TRP A 288 -10.75 -10.24 5.29
C TRP A 288 -12.15 -10.05 4.70
N ARG A 289 -12.28 -9.89 3.37
CA ARG A 289 -13.58 -9.81 2.69
C ARG A 289 -14.40 -11.07 2.92
N ILE A 290 -13.78 -12.24 2.74
CA ILE A 290 -14.43 -13.54 2.97
C ILE A 290 -14.82 -13.69 4.45
N ALA A 291 -13.91 -13.34 5.38
CA ALA A 291 -14.18 -13.41 6.81
C ALA A 291 -15.35 -12.51 7.23
N ASN A 292 -15.44 -11.29 6.69
CA ASN A 292 -16.57 -10.38 6.92
C ASN A 292 -17.88 -10.94 6.34
N ASP A 293 -17.88 -11.46 5.11
CA ASP A 293 -19.09 -12.05 4.51
C ASP A 293 -19.63 -13.22 5.36
N LEU A 294 -18.74 -14.05 5.93
CA LEU A 294 -19.10 -15.14 6.84
C LEU A 294 -19.54 -14.67 8.23
N HIS A 295 -19.00 -13.55 8.71
CA HIS A 295 -19.32 -12.95 10.00
C HIS A 295 -20.68 -12.25 9.99
N ASP A 296 -20.90 -11.39 9.00
CA ASP A 296 -22.10 -10.56 8.85
C ASP A 296 -23.32 -11.39 8.44
N GLN A 297 -23.12 -12.41 7.60
CA GLN A 297 -24.17 -13.27 7.07
C GLN A 297 -23.87 -14.75 7.37
N PRO A 298 -23.97 -15.17 8.64
CA PRO A 298 -23.63 -16.52 9.03
C PRO A 298 -24.47 -17.58 8.31
N GLY A 299 -23.80 -18.61 7.78
CA GLY A 299 -24.46 -19.77 7.18
C GLY A 299 -24.55 -19.66 5.65
N PRO A 300 -25.57 -20.27 5.00
CA PRO A 300 -25.60 -20.43 3.55
C PRO A 300 -25.51 -19.11 2.78
N THR A 301 -26.03 -18.03 3.34
CA THR A 301 -26.03 -16.70 2.70
C THR A 301 -24.62 -16.12 2.59
N GLY A 302 -23.81 -16.18 3.65
CA GLY A 302 -22.41 -15.74 3.62
C GLY A 302 -21.55 -16.58 2.70
N PHE A 303 -21.76 -17.90 2.69
CA PHE A 303 -21.10 -18.82 1.74
C PHE A 303 -21.45 -18.47 0.28
N ALA A 304 -22.74 -18.25 -0.02
CA ALA A 304 -23.18 -17.84 -1.36
C ALA A 304 -22.56 -16.49 -1.78
N LYS A 305 -22.46 -15.54 -0.85
CA LYS A 305 -21.83 -14.23 -1.10
C LYS A 305 -20.33 -14.38 -1.36
N ALA A 306 -19.61 -15.12 -0.54
CA ALA A 306 -18.19 -15.45 -0.77
C ALA A 306 -17.98 -16.11 -2.14
N ARG A 307 -18.82 -17.08 -2.50
CA ARG A 307 -18.79 -17.79 -3.78
C ARG A 307 -19.02 -16.87 -4.97
N SER A 308 -19.96 -15.92 -4.87
CA SER A 308 -20.28 -14.99 -5.95
C SER A 308 -19.12 -14.07 -6.36
N ARG A 309 -18.10 -13.94 -5.50
CA ARG A 309 -16.91 -13.12 -5.75
C ARG A 309 -15.78 -13.89 -6.42
N ILE A 310 -15.93 -15.21 -6.64
CA ILE A 310 -14.91 -16.06 -7.23
C ILE A 310 -15.35 -16.44 -8.64
N ALA A 311 -14.49 -16.19 -9.62
CA ALA A 311 -14.74 -16.58 -11.00
C ALA A 311 -14.67 -18.11 -11.17
N ASP A 312 -13.62 -18.75 -10.64
CA ASP A 312 -13.37 -20.19 -10.80
C ASP A 312 -13.07 -20.87 -9.45
N PRO A 313 -14.10 -21.25 -8.66
CA PRO A 313 -13.88 -21.98 -7.41
C PRO A 313 -13.33 -23.38 -7.68
N LEU A 314 -12.55 -23.93 -6.73
CA LEU A 314 -12.10 -25.32 -6.86
C LEU A 314 -13.28 -26.29 -6.78
N PRO A 315 -13.20 -27.46 -7.44
CA PRO A 315 -14.31 -28.42 -7.52
C PRO A 315 -14.80 -28.93 -6.16
N ASP A 316 -13.97 -28.84 -5.11
CA ASP A 316 -14.28 -29.32 -3.77
C ASP A 316 -14.87 -28.25 -2.85
N LEU A 317 -15.18 -27.05 -3.36
CA LEU A 317 -15.78 -25.96 -2.58
C LEU A 317 -17.10 -26.38 -1.92
N ASP A 318 -18.00 -27.03 -2.67
CA ASP A 318 -19.29 -27.50 -2.14
C ASP A 318 -19.10 -28.52 -1.00
N GLU A 319 -18.11 -29.41 -1.11
CA GLU A 319 -17.79 -30.39 -0.07
C GLU A 319 -17.20 -29.70 1.17
N ALA A 320 -16.29 -28.74 0.97
CA ALA A 320 -15.68 -27.97 2.04
C ALA A 320 -16.71 -27.13 2.80
N GLU A 321 -17.63 -26.47 2.09
CA GLU A 321 -18.73 -25.71 2.68
C GLU A 321 -19.69 -26.62 3.45
N ALA A 322 -20.06 -27.77 2.88
CA ALA A 322 -20.93 -28.75 3.54
C ALA A 322 -20.31 -29.26 4.86
N ALA A 323 -18.99 -29.50 4.89
CA ALA A 323 -18.29 -29.92 6.11
C ALA A 323 -18.34 -28.84 7.21
N VAL A 324 -18.04 -27.58 6.85
CA VAL A 324 -18.11 -26.43 7.76
C VAL A 324 -19.55 -26.22 8.28
N MET A 325 -20.54 -26.30 7.39
CA MET A 325 -21.96 -26.17 7.73
C MET A 325 -22.47 -27.29 8.64
N LYS A 326 -22.05 -28.54 8.39
CA LYS A 326 -22.44 -29.70 9.21
C LYS A 326 -21.99 -29.56 10.67
N ARG A 327 -20.77 -29.07 10.90
CA ARG A 327 -20.28 -28.80 12.26
C ARG A 327 -21.03 -27.68 12.93
N ARG A 328 -21.26 -26.59 12.20
CA ARG A 328 -22.04 -25.46 12.71
C ARG A 328 -23.46 -25.87 13.11
N ALA A 329 -24.12 -26.71 12.31
CA ALA A 329 -25.43 -27.28 12.62
C ALA A 329 -25.41 -28.16 13.88
N SER A 330 -24.26 -28.75 14.20
CA SER A 330 -24.01 -29.52 15.42
C SER A 330 -23.53 -28.66 16.60
N ASN A 331 -23.55 -27.33 16.46
CA ASN A 331 -23.00 -26.36 17.41
C ASN A 331 -21.51 -26.55 17.73
N GLU A 332 -20.76 -27.13 16.78
CA GLU A 332 -19.33 -27.32 16.85
C GLU A 332 -18.60 -26.27 15.99
N MET A 333 -17.40 -25.87 16.43
CA MET A 333 -16.52 -25.04 15.61
C MET A 333 -15.90 -25.86 14.48
N PRO A 334 -15.76 -25.28 13.28
CA PRO A 334 -14.99 -25.89 12.20
C PRO A 334 -13.55 -26.18 12.64
N THR A 335 -13.01 -27.33 12.25
CA THR A 335 -11.62 -27.68 12.52
C THR A 335 -10.68 -26.86 11.63
N ALA A 336 -9.42 -26.73 12.06
CA ALA A 336 -8.39 -26.09 11.24
C ALA A 336 -8.21 -26.77 9.87
N ALA A 337 -8.39 -28.09 9.79
CA ALA A 337 -8.31 -28.82 8.52
C ALA A 337 -9.46 -28.46 7.56
N GLU A 338 -10.69 -28.37 8.07
CA GLU A 338 -11.86 -27.97 7.28
C GLU A 338 -11.77 -26.51 6.83
N LEU A 339 -11.38 -25.59 7.73
CA LEU A 339 -11.20 -24.19 7.36
C LEU A 339 -10.04 -24.01 6.36
N ARG A 340 -8.97 -24.80 6.46
CA ARG A 340 -7.87 -24.78 5.48
C ARG A 340 -8.33 -25.29 4.13
N ARG A 341 -9.11 -26.37 4.07
CA ARG A 341 -9.68 -26.88 2.82
C ARG A 341 -10.61 -25.86 2.18
N TYR A 342 -11.47 -25.23 2.98
CA TYR A 342 -12.35 -24.15 2.53
C TYR A 342 -11.56 -22.95 1.99
N ALA A 343 -10.53 -22.49 2.72
CA ALA A 343 -9.67 -21.39 2.26
C ALA A 343 -9.01 -21.70 0.91
N LEU A 344 -8.44 -22.90 0.76
CA LEU A 344 -7.84 -23.35 -0.50
C LEU A 344 -8.87 -23.40 -1.63
N ALA A 345 -10.09 -23.87 -1.35
CA ALA A 345 -11.16 -23.93 -2.34
C ALA A 345 -11.62 -22.55 -2.84
N LEU A 346 -11.41 -21.51 -2.03
CA LEU A 346 -11.67 -20.10 -2.36
C LEU A 346 -10.46 -19.35 -2.95
N HIS A 347 -9.33 -20.04 -3.16
CA HIS A 347 -8.04 -19.41 -3.50
C HIS A 347 -7.61 -18.34 -2.48
N VAL A 348 -7.89 -18.55 -1.20
CA VAL A 348 -7.48 -17.68 -0.08
C VAL A 348 -6.34 -18.36 0.68
N SER A 349 -5.34 -17.59 1.11
CA SER A 349 -4.34 -18.06 2.07
C SER A 349 -5.02 -18.55 3.37
N PRO A 350 -4.86 -19.82 3.76
CA PRO A 350 -5.45 -20.35 4.99
C PRO A 350 -5.05 -19.54 6.23
N ASP A 351 -3.78 -19.16 6.31
CA ASP A 351 -3.23 -18.48 7.48
C ASP A 351 -3.81 -17.06 7.60
N SER A 352 -3.95 -16.35 6.48
CA SER A 352 -4.57 -15.03 6.43
C SER A 352 -6.08 -15.09 6.74
N LEU A 353 -6.79 -16.12 6.25
CA LEU A 353 -8.21 -16.33 6.60
C LEU A 353 -8.38 -16.61 8.09
N PHE A 354 -7.50 -17.41 8.69
CA PHE A 354 -7.58 -17.72 10.12
C PHE A 354 -7.31 -16.48 10.97
N SER A 355 -6.30 -15.69 10.61
CA SER A 355 -5.98 -14.41 11.25
C SER A 355 -7.17 -13.44 11.21
N ALA A 356 -7.82 -13.31 10.05
CA ALA A 356 -9.00 -12.46 9.89
C ALA A 356 -10.19 -12.95 10.74
N LEU A 357 -10.53 -14.25 10.68
CA LEU A 357 -11.60 -14.84 11.48
C LEU A 357 -11.34 -14.70 12.98
N GLN A 358 -10.13 -14.98 13.45
CA GLN A 358 -9.76 -14.81 14.87
C GLN A 358 -9.93 -13.37 15.33
N THR A 359 -9.56 -12.40 14.49
CA THR A 359 -9.72 -10.98 14.82
C THR A 359 -11.19 -10.58 14.93
N LEU A 360 -12.07 -11.09 14.05
CA LEU A 360 -13.51 -10.81 14.08
C LEU A 360 -14.22 -11.51 15.24
N PHE A 361 -13.89 -12.77 15.50
CA PHE A 361 -14.57 -13.57 16.53
C PHE A 361 -13.96 -13.41 17.94
N GLY A 362 -12.71 -12.98 18.05
CA GLY A 362 -12.02 -12.72 19.32
C GLY A 362 -12.35 -11.35 19.94
N ARG A 363 -13.12 -10.50 19.26
CA ARG A 363 -13.62 -9.22 19.79
C ARG A 363 -14.92 -9.36 20.62
N ARG A 364 -15.26 -10.56 21.09
CA ARG A 364 -16.46 -10.82 21.91
C ARG A 364 -16.17 -10.89 23.39
#